data_AF-A0A142ELT3-F1
#
_entry.id   AF-A0A142ELT3-F1
#
_cell.length_a   1.000
_cell.length_b   1.000
_cell.length_c   1.000
_cell.angle_alpha   90.00
_cell.angle_beta   90.00
_cell.angle_gamma   90.00
#
_symmetry.space_group_name_H-M   'P 1'
#
loop_
_entity.id
_entity.type
_entity.pdbx_description
1 polymer ?
#
loop_
_entity_poly.entity_id
_entity_poly.type
_entity_poly.pdbx_seq_one_letter_code
_entity_poly.pdbx_strand_id
1 'polypeptide(L)'
;MRELIKEAIVDLKRNDGFIYVTAEGKKIDLHEAAARGIAVTPVNPKDQVIKKLESAGLHLTDNKFVADLNELISVLNGGGSSKSAGKRRSFSDDEKSKILEEWQKVEAAGKKTKAAFAREIGVGYQTFINWLRG
;
A
#
# COMPACT_ATOMS: atom_id res chain seq x y z
N MET A 1 -0.46 3.91 21.96
CA MET A 1 -0.42 3.66 20.50
C MET A 1 -1.77 3.84 19.82
N ARG A 2 -2.79 3.01 20.07
CA ARG A 2 -4.11 3.16 19.41
C ARG A 2 -4.73 4.54 19.60
N GLU A 3 -4.72 5.06 20.83
CA GLU A 3 -5.29 6.38 21.13
C GLU A 3 -4.46 7.52 20.53
N LEU A 4 -3.13 7.39 20.48
CA LEU A 4 -2.24 8.36 19.83
C LEU A 4 -2.53 8.49 18.33
N ILE A 5 -2.80 7.37 17.64
CA ILE A 5 -3.18 7.37 16.22
C ILE A 5 -4.55 8.03 16.02
N LYS A 6 -5.53 7.73 16.89
CA LYS A 6 -6.85 8.38 16.83
C LYS A 6 -6.76 9.89 17.03
N GLU A 7 -6.00 10.34 18.03
CA GLU A 7 -5.78 11.76 18.32
C GLU A 7 -5.10 12.46 17.12
N ALA A 8 -4.05 11.86 16.57
CA ALA A 8 -3.36 12.36 15.38
C ALA A 8 -4.30 12.52 14.17
N ILE A 9 -5.21 11.55 13.95
CA ILE A 9 -6.21 11.63 12.86
C ILE A 9 -7.19 12.78 13.10
N VAL A 10 -7.67 12.96 14.34
CA VAL A 10 -8.59 14.05 14.69
C VAL A 10 -7.90 15.40 14.50
N ASP A 11 -6.67 15.53 14.98
CA ASP A 11 -5.85 16.74 14.85
C ASP A 11 -5.63 17.12 13.37
N LEU A 12 -5.40 16.14 12.49
CA LEU A 12 -5.21 16.37 11.05
C LEU A 12 -6.52 16.63 10.29
N LYS A 13 -7.64 16.10 10.76
CA LYS A 13 -8.97 16.28 10.15
C LYS A 13 -9.68 17.56 10.59
N ARG A 14 -9.30 18.13 11.75
CA ARG A 14 -9.70 19.49 12.10
C ARG A 14 -9.08 20.43 11.08
N ASN A 15 -9.91 20.93 10.18
CA ASN A 15 -9.51 21.74 9.03
C ASN A 15 -9.20 23.20 9.44
N ASP A 16 -8.59 23.38 10.60
CA ASP A 16 -8.25 24.67 11.18
C ASP A 16 -6.79 24.93 10.82
N GLY A 17 -6.55 25.85 9.90
CA GLY A 17 -5.25 26.02 9.22
C GLY A 17 -4.03 26.13 10.15
N PHE A 18 -4.20 26.67 11.36
CA PHE A 18 -3.14 26.78 12.36
C PHE A 18 -3.67 26.45 13.75
N ILE A 19 -2.86 25.73 14.54
CA ILE A 19 -3.08 25.55 15.98
C ILE A 19 -2.18 26.51 16.75
N TYR A 20 -2.75 27.16 17.77
CA TYR A 20 -2.00 28.08 18.62
C TYR A 20 -1.47 27.35 19.84
N VAL A 21 -0.18 27.55 20.11
CA VAL A 21 0.53 26.84 21.18
C VAL A 21 1.18 27.86 22.10
N THR A 22 1.06 27.65 23.40
CA THR A 22 1.73 28.45 24.42
C THR A 22 3.23 28.13 24.47
N ALA A 23 4.01 28.94 25.18
CA ALA A 23 5.44 28.68 25.44
C ALA A 23 5.70 27.31 26.10
N GLU A 24 4.69 26.76 26.79
CA GLU A 24 4.75 25.43 27.43
C GLU A 24 4.40 24.27 26.48
N GLY A 25 4.11 24.54 25.21
CA GLY A 25 3.71 23.53 24.23
C GLY A 25 2.26 23.06 24.37
N LYS A 26 1.43 23.74 25.17
CA LYS A 26 0.00 23.44 25.30
C LYS A 26 -0.80 24.12 24.20
N LYS A 27 -1.71 23.37 23.57
CA LYS A 27 -2.67 23.91 22.61
C LYS A 27 -3.68 24.79 23.36
N ILE A 28 -3.96 25.97 22.83
CA ILE A 28 -4.94 26.92 23.37
C ILE A 28 -5.68 27.61 22.23
N ASP A 29 -6.92 28.00 22.46
CA ASP A 29 -7.66 28.83 21.51
C ASP A 29 -7.09 30.26 21.48
N LEU A 30 -7.09 30.91 20.31
CA LEU A 30 -6.57 32.27 20.16
C LEU A 30 -7.34 33.27 21.02
N HIS A 31 -8.66 33.13 21.12
CA HIS A 31 -9.51 34.02 21.88
C HIS A 31 -9.26 33.88 23.38
N GLU A 32 -9.09 32.63 23.85
CA GLU A 32 -8.75 32.34 25.23
C GLU A 32 -7.34 32.84 25.60
N ALA A 33 -6.37 32.69 24.69
CA ALA A 33 -5.02 33.22 24.88
C ALA A 33 -5.01 34.74 24.98
N ALA A 34 -5.77 35.43 24.11
CA ALA A 34 -5.90 36.88 24.13
C ALA A 34 -6.56 37.38 25.43
N ALA A 35 -7.63 36.71 25.88
CA ALA A 35 -8.31 37.05 27.13
C ALA A 35 -7.42 36.87 28.38
N ARG A 36 -6.48 35.92 28.33
CA ARG A 36 -5.54 35.63 29.42
C ARG A 36 -4.18 36.33 29.27
N GLY A 37 -3.96 37.09 28.21
CA GLY A 37 -2.68 37.74 27.92
C GLY A 37 -1.52 36.77 27.66
N ILE A 38 -1.81 35.55 27.19
CA ILE A 38 -0.81 34.50 26.96
C ILE A 38 -0.27 34.63 25.53
N ALA A 39 1.05 34.76 25.40
CA ALA A 39 1.71 34.73 24.11
C ALA A 39 1.58 33.34 23.48
N VAL A 40 1.09 33.29 22.24
CA VAL A 40 0.90 32.06 21.48
C VAL A 40 1.61 32.12 20.15
N THR A 41 2.07 30.97 19.69
CA THR A 41 2.71 30.82 18.39
C THR A 41 1.81 29.98 17.50
N PRO A 42 1.49 30.42 16.26
CA PRO A 42 0.80 29.59 15.29
C PRO A 42 1.75 28.48 14.81
N VAL A 43 1.30 27.24 14.90
CA VAL A 43 2.06 26.06 14.44
C VAL A 43 1.18 25.24 13.51
N ASN A 44 1.79 24.63 12.50
CA ASN A 44 1.09 23.72 11.60
C ASN A 44 0.73 22.42 12.35
N PRO A 45 -0.55 22.01 12.38
CA PRO A 45 -0.95 20.76 13.04
C PRO A 45 -0.22 19.53 12.48
N LYS A 46 0.15 19.54 11.20
CA LYS A 46 0.93 18.46 10.57
C LYS A 46 2.29 18.25 11.25
N ASP A 47 3.03 19.33 11.48
CA ASP A 47 4.37 19.25 12.05
C ASP A 47 4.34 18.76 13.50
N GLN A 48 3.32 19.14 14.27
CA GLN A 48 3.12 18.60 15.62
C GLN A 48 2.80 17.11 15.60
N VAL A 49 1.91 16.68 14.71
CA VAL A 49 1.53 15.27 14.60
C VAL A 49 2.73 14.42 14.17
N ILE A 50 3.55 14.90 13.23
CA ILE A 50 4.80 14.25 12.82
C ILE A 50 5.72 14.09 14.03
N LYS A 51 6.02 15.17 14.77
CA LYS A 51 6.89 15.10 15.96
C LYS A 51 6.36 14.14 17.03
N LYS A 52 5.04 14.16 17.29
CA LYS A 52 4.40 13.25 18.25
C LYS A 52 4.56 11.79 17.81
N LEU A 53 4.33 11.49 16.52
CA LEU A 53 4.46 10.14 15.97
C LEU A 53 5.91 9.66 15.99
N GLU A 54 6.85 10.51 15.59
CA GLU A 54 8.29 10.21 15.63
C GLU A 54 8.78 9.95 17.06
N SER A 55 8.33 10.74 18.05
CA SER A 55 8.67 10.50 19.46
C SER A 55 8.16 9.15 19.99
N ALA A 56 7.10 8.60 19.37
CA ALA A 56 6.57 7.28 19.66
C ALA A 56 7.19 6.16 18.80
N GLY A 57 8.23 6.48 18.01
CA GLY A 57 8.91 5.55 17.10
C GLY A 57 8.17 5.27 15.79
N LEU A 58 7.15 6.06 15.45
CA LEU A 58 6.41 5.97 14.20
C LEU A 58 6.91 7.01 13.20
N HIS A 59 7.95 6.66 12.46
CA HIS A 59 8.52 7.50 11.41
C HIS A 59 7.70 7.39 10.12
N LEU A 60 6.44 7.82 10.16
CA LEU A 60 5.53 7.71 9.00
C LEU A 60 5.90 8.63 7.82
N THR A 61 6.89 9.50 8.00
CA THR A 61 7.53 10.32 6.95
C THR A 61 8.66 9.58 6.24
N ASP A 62 9.20 8.52 6.83
CA ASP A 62 10.23 7.67 6.23
C ASP A 62 9.57 6.58 5.38
N ASN A 63 9.71 6.71 4.06
CA ASN A 63 9.16 5.76 3.09
C ASN A 63 9.65 4.33 3.30
N LYS A 64 10.89 4.14 3.78
CA LYS A 64 11.44 2.80 4.03
C LYS A 64 10.76 2.18 5.25
N PHE A 65 10.67 2.92 6.35
CA PHE A 65 9.94 2.49 7.55
C PHE A 65 8.48 2.13 7.24
N VAL A 66 7.80 2.96 6.43
CA VAL A 66 6.40 2.69 6.02
C VAL A 66 6.29 1.44 5.17
N ALA A 67 7.24 1.18 4.27
CA ALA A 67 7.28 -0.05 3.48
C ALA A 67 7.45 -1.29 4.38
N ASP A 68 8.44 -1.26 5.28
CA ASP A 68 8.73 -2.36 6.22
C ASP A 68 7.54 -2.60 7.17
N LEU A 69 6.89 -1.53 7.65
CA LEU A 69 5.69 -1.62 8.50
C LEU A 69 4.51 -2.24 7.76
N ASN A 70 4.28 -1.85 6.50
CA ASN A 70 3.22 -2.45 5.69
C ASN A 70 3.50 -3.92 5.39
N GLU A 71 4.76 -4.28 5.15
CA GLU A 71 5.16 -5.68 4.98
C GLU A 71 4.90 -6.48 6.26
N LEU A 72 5.28 -5.96 7.44
CA LEU A 72 5.01 -6.58 8.73
C LEU A 72 3.50 -6.79 8.95
N ILE A 73 2.68 -5.76 8.71
CA ILE A 73 1.21 -5.84 8.79
C ILE A 73 0.69 -6.94 7.86
N SER A 74 1.25 -7.03 6.65
CA SER A 74 0.86 -8.04 5.66
C SER A 74 1.22 -9.46 6.13
N VAL A 75 2.45 -9.68 6.61
CA VAL A 75 2.91 -10.98 7.13
C VAL A 75 2.08 -11.41 8.34
N LEU A 76 1.82 -10.51 9.30
CA LEU A 76 1.08 -10.82 10.52
C LEU A 76 -0.41 -11.13 10.26
N ASN A 77 -1.04 -10.45 9.31
CA ASN A 77 -2.46 -10.63 9.02
C ASN A 77 -2.73 -11.70 7.95
N GLY A 78 -1.75 -12.58 7.67
CA GLY A 78 -1.90 -13.65 6.68
C GLY A 78 -1.99 -13.14 5.24
N GLY A 79 -1.65 -11.87 4.99
CA GLY A 79 -1.45 -11.28 3.68
C GLY A 79 -0.10 -11.66 3.04
N GLY A 80 0.61 -12.63 3.63
CA GLY A 80 1.79 -13.33 3.10
C GLY A 80 1.50 -14.12 1.82
N SER A 81 0.94 -13.45 0.82
CA SER A 81 0.97 -13.85 -0.57
C SER A 81 1.02 -12.58 -1.42
N SER A 82 2.24 -12.05 -1.57
CA SER A 82 2.73 -11.34 -2.75
C SER A 82 1.69 -10.51 -3.53
N LYS A 83 1.55 -9.22 -3.18
CA LYS A 83 1.02 -8.23 -4.12
C LYS A 83 1.92 -7.00 -4.16
N SER A 84 3.00 -7.07 -4.93
CA SER A 84 3.15 -6.25 -6.14
C SER A 84 4.47 -6.58 -6.84
N ALA A 85 4.33 -6.95 -8.11
CA ALA A 85 5.31 -7.04 -9.19
C ALA A 85 4.72 -8.13 -10.08
N GLY A 86 4.50 -7.86 -11.36
CA GLY A 86 3.97 -8.84 -12.31
C GLY A 86 4.87 -10.08 -12.35
N LYS A 87 4.61 -11.04 -11.47
CA LYS A 87 5.22 -12.36 -11.51
C LYS A 87 4.58 -13.01 -12.72
N ARG A 88 5.21 -12.79 -13.87
CA ARG A 88 5.08 -13.66 -15.04
C ARG A 88 5.08 -15.07 -14.47
N ARG A 89 3.93 -15.74 -14.52
CA ARG A 89 3.81 -17.13 -14.10
C ARG A 89 4.89 -17.88 -14.87
N SER A 90 5.94 -18.32 -14.18
CA SER A 90 6.96 -19.16 -14.80
C SER A 90 6.36 -20.55 -14.86
N PHE A 91 6.22 -21.06 -16.07
CA PHE A 91 5.78 -22.42 -16.29
C PHE A 91 7.02 -23.30 -16.30
N SER A 92 6.99 -24.38 -15.54
CA SER A 92 7.99 -25.46 -15.63
C SER A 92 7.86 -26.19 -16.97
N ASP A 93 8.91 -26.91 -17.37
CA ASP A 93 8.89 -27.70 -18.63
C ASP A 93 7.80 -28.77 -18.63
N ASP A 94 7.48 -29.34 -17.47
CA ASP A 94 6.37 -30.29 -17.28
C ASP A 94 5.00 -29.65 -17.52
N GLU A 95 4.80 -28.42 -17.02
CA GLU A 95 3.57 -27.66 -17.24
C GLU A 95 3.43 -27.24 -18.70
N LYS A 96 4.53 -26.79 -19.34
CA LYS A 96 4.56 -26.49 -20.77
C LYS A 96 4.09 -27.71 -21.58
N SER A 97 4.61 -28.89 -21.28
CA SER A 97 4.30 -30.13 -22.00
C SER A 97 2.82 -30.50 -21.88
N LYS A 98 2.24 -30.44 -20.67
CA LYS A 98 0.81 -30.69 -20.44
C LYS A 98 -0.09 -29.69 -21.19
N ILE A 99 0.29 -28.42 -21.20
CA ILE A 99 -0.45 -27.35 -21.89
C ILE A 99 -0.45 -27.59 -23.41
N LEU A 100 0.66 -28.07 -23.98
CA LEU A 100 0.76 -28.38 -25.41
C LEU A 100 -0.06 -29.63 -25.79
N GLU A 101 -0.07 -30.66 -24.94
CA GLU A 101 -0.94 -31.84 -25.15
C GLU A 101 -2.43 -31.48 -25.09
N GLU A 102 -2.81 -30.64 -24.13
CA GLU A 102 -4.18 -30.16 -24.00
C GLU A 102 -4.57 -29.28 -25.20
N TRP A 103 -3.65 -28.43 -25.68
CA TRP A 103 -3.85 -27.66 -26.90
C TRP A 103 -4.10 -28.57 -28.10
N GLN A 104 -3.31 -29.64 -28.28
CA GLN A 104 -3.47 -30.56 -29.41
C GLN A 104 -4.85 -31.23 -29.41
N LYS A 105 -5.39 -31.58 -28.23
CA LYS A 105 -6.75 -32.12 -28.07
C LYS A 105 -7.82 -31.07 -28.39
N VAL A 106 -7.62 -29.83 -27.97
CA VAL A 106 -8.56 -28.72 -28.22
C VAL A 106 -8.55 -28.29 -29.69
N GLU A 107 -7.39 -28.31 -30.34
CA GLU A 107 -7.21 -28.02 -31.77
C GLU A 107 -7.86 -29.12 -32.63
N ALA A 108 -7.63 -30.40 -32.29
CA ALA A 108 -8.29 -31.53 -32.96
C ALA A 108 -9.82 -31.49 -32.81
N ALA A 109 -10.33 -31.00 -31.68
CA ALA A 109 -11.76 -30.82 -31.45
C ALA A 109 -12.33 -29.55 -32.11
N GLY A 110 -11.50 -28.64 -32.62
CA GLY A 110 -11.90 -27.37 -33.23
C GLY A 110 -12.61 -26.40 -32.27
N LYS A 111 -12.51 -26.61 -30.95
CA LYS A 111 -13.39 -25.95 -29.96
C LYS A 111 -12.95 -24.53 -29.59
N LYS A 112 -11.66 -24.20 -29.69
CA LYS A 112 -11.11 -22.90 -29.23
C LYS A 112 -9.99 -22.40 -30.13
N THR A 113 -9.85 -21.08 -30.21
CA THR A 113 -8.72 -20.44 -30.90
C THR A 113 -7.49 -20.38 -29.98
N LYS A 114 -6.29 -20.30 -30.58
CA LYS A 114 -5.00 -20.20 -29.86
C LYS A 114 -4.99 -19.04 -28.84
N ALA A 115 -5.64 -17.93 -29.20
CA ALA A 115 -5.76 -16.76 -28.33
C ALA A 115 -6.70 -16.97 -27.15
N ALA A 116 -7.83 -17.66 -27.35
CA ALA A 116 -8.77 -17.96 -26.27
C ALA A 116 -8.16 -18.94 -25.25
N PHE A 117 -7.49 -19.98 -25.75
CA PHE A 117 -6.82 -20.97 -24.91
C PHE A 117 -5.66 -20.38 -24.10
N ALA A 118 -4.81 -19.55 -24.71
CA ALA A 118 -3.72 -18.89 -23.99
C ALA A 118 -4.23 -17.99 -22.85
N ARG A 119 -5.33 -17.24 -23.07
CA ARG A 119 -5.95 -16.41 -22.04
C ARG A 119 -6.53 -17.23 -20.89
N GLU A 120 -7.15 -18.37 -21.19
CA GLU A 120 -7.76 -19.26 -20.21
C GLU A 120 -6.72 -19.87 -19.25
N ILE A 121 -5.55 -20.22 -19.78
CA ILE A 121 -4.43 -20.78 -18.99
C ILE A 121 -3.62 -19.67 -18.29
N GLY A 122 -3.84 -18.41 -18.67
CA GLY A 122 -3.09 -17.27 -18.17
C GLY A 122 -1.67 -17.19 -18.74
N VAL A 123 -1.43 -17.79 -19.91
CA VAL A 123 -0.18 -17.67 -20.67
C VAL A 123 -0.32 -16.48 -21.62
N GLY A 124 0.71 -15.62 -21.69
CA GLY A 124 0.74 -14.57 -22.70
C GLY A 124 0.72 -15.17 -24.11
N TYR A 125 -0.17 -14.69 -24.98
CA TYR A 125 -0.37 -15.26 -26.33
C TYR A 125 0.94 -15.45 -27.11
N GLN A 126 1.84 -14.46 -27.07
CA GLN A 126 3.14 -14.55 -27.75
C GLN A 126 4.03 -15.68 -27.19
N THR A 127 3.96 -15.91 -25.88
CA THR A 127 4.71 -16.99 -25.20
C THR A 127 4.16 -18.35 -25.64
N PHE A 128 2.84 -18.49 -25.67
CA PHE A 128 2.17 -19.70 -26.13
C PHE A 128 2.47 -20.03 -27.59
N ILE A 129 2.46 -19.03 -28.48
CA ILE A 129 2.84 -19.24 -29.90
C ILE A 129 4.30 -19.66 -30.04
N ASN A 130 5.21 -19.10 -29.23
CA ASN A 130 6.61 -19.51 -29.25
C ASN A 130 6.78 -20.97 -28.79
N TRP A 131 5.97 -21.45 -27.84
CA TRP A 131 5.96 -22.85 -27.42
C TRP A 131 5.41 -23.81 -28.47
N LEU A 132 4.52 -23.35 -29.36
CA LEU A 132 4.01 -24.17 -30.45
C LEU A 132 4.97 -24.27 -31.63
N ARG A 133 5.93 -23.33 -31.74
CA ARG A 133 6.90 -23.26 -32.85
C ARG A 133 8.21 -24.00 -32.57
N GLY A 134 8.50 -24.33 -31.31
CA GLY A 134 9.75 -24.96 -30.89
C GLY A 134 9.51 -26.02 -29.84
#